data_AF-A0A535CP15-F1
#
_entry.id   AF-A0A535CP15-F1
#
_cell.length_a   1.000
_cell.length_b   1.000
_cell.length_c   1.000
_cell.angle_alpha   90.00
_cell.angle_beta   90.00
_cell.angle_gamma   90.00
#
_symmetry.space_group_name_H-M   'P 1'
#
loop_
_entity.id
_entity.type
_entity.pdbx_description
1 polymer ?
#
loop_
_entity_poly.entity_id
_entity_poly.type
_entity_poly.pdbx_seq_one_letter_code
_entity_poly.pdbx_strand_id
1 'polypeptide(L)'
;MRVPLFTLLGSFCLRVCKGGKQPTGAATRKKDILRIQQAAWNFFRQPKTVSFVVKVSLVVMLGLFFLGTLGASVKGAHAQSQVGYHASVNHALASKNTPNMPPTGAYNWFPYPWCTWWADQRYHQIHGVYVPWRTNSNAWQWTARAYQFGWQVSSRASYGAIINLQPWVQGAYGLGHVGVVERVYSDGSVLASNTSWGSNPYQVTYVHFYPGSGVT
;
A
#
# COMPACT_ATOMS: atom_id res chain seq x y z
N MET A 1 59.92 -19.78 23.68
CA MET A 1 59.80 -18.36 24.05
C MET A 1 58.82 -18.28 25.22
N ARG A 2 59.32 -18.29 26.46
CA ARG A 2 59.35 -17.12 27.36
C ARG A 2 58.00 -16.39 27.47
N VAL A 3 57.19 -16.84 28.43
CA VAL A 3 56.44 -15.94 29.33
C VAL A 3 57.32 -15.78 30.58
N PRO A 4 57.40 -14.60 31.22
CA PRO A 4 56.61 -14.46 32.46
C PRO A 4 56.21 -13.02 32.91
N LEU A 5 55.42 -13.00 33.99
CA LEU A 5 55.42 -12.02 35.12
C LEU A 5 54.79 -10.63 34.89
N PHE A 6 53.96 -10.01 35.75
CA PHE A 6 53.51 -10.18 37.14
C PHE A 6 52.02 -9.76 37.22
N THR A 7 51.09 -10.46 37.87
CA THR A 7 50.76 -10.53 39.32
C THR A 7 50.29 -9.22 39.96
N LEU A 8 49.05 -9.21 40.48
CA LEU A 8 48.59 -8.78 41.83
C LEU A 8 47.06 -8.61 41.78
N LEU A 9 46.27 -9.60 42.24
CA LEU A 9 45.85 -9.86 43.62
C LEU A 9 44.57 -9.10 44.01
N GLY A 10 43.56 -9.87 44.43
CA GLY A 10 42.31 -9.35 44.97
C GLY A 10 41.24 -10.44 45.09
N SER A 11 41.54 -11.52 45.81
CA SER A 11 40.51 -12.45 46.28
C SER A 11 39.86 -11.88 47.54
N PHE A 12 38.54 -11.68 47.53
CA PHE A 12 37.75 -11.86 48.74
C PHE A 12 36.38 -12.44 48.37
N CYS A 13 36.05 -13.53 49.05
CA CYS A 13 34.86 -14.35 48.89
C CYS A 13 33.79 -13.88 49.89
N LEU A 14 32.52 -13.81 49.46
CA LEU A 14 31.31 -14.33 50.14
C LEU A 14 30.03 -13.55 49.82
N ARG A 15 29.19 -14.19 49.00
CA ARG A 15 27.81 -14.60 49.32
C ARG A 15 26.91 -13.57 50.02
N VAL A 16 26.03 -12.95 49.23
CA VAL A 16 24.69 -12.52 49.67
C VAL A 16 23.63 -13.33 48.90
N CYS A 17 22.63 -13.75 49.67
CA CYS A 17 21.60 -14.73 49.39
C CYS A 17 20.49 -14.25 48.44
N LYS A 18 19.90 -15.23 47.74
CA LYS A 18 18.47 -15.42 47.43
C LYS A 18 17.65 -14.27 46.82
N GLY A 19 17.09 -14.56 45.65
CA GLY A 19 15.69 -14.26 45.34
C GLY A 19 15.44 -13.06 44.44
N GLY A 20 15.49 -13.26 43.13
CA GLY A 20 14.99 -12.30 42.15
C GLY A 20 14.82 -12.98 40.80
N LYS A 21 13.57 -13.24 40.41
CA LYS A 21 13.18 -13.97 39.21
C LYS A 21 13.86 -13.41 37.94
N GLN A 22 14.38 -14.31 37.12
CA GLN A 22 14.66 -14.08 35.71
C GLN A 22 13.40 -13.50 35.04
N PRO A 23 13.41 -12.28 34.47
CA PRO A 23 12.22 -11.73 33.85
C PRO A 23 11.95 -12.49 32.55
N THR A 24 10.85 -13.25 32.56
CA THR A 24 10.27 -13.91 31.40
C THR A 24 9.81 -12.85 30.39
N GLY A 25 10.72 -12.48 29.47
CA GLY A 25 10.61 -11.36 28.53
C GLY A 25 9.55 -11.47 27.42
N ALA A 26 8.57 -12.38 27.54
CA ALA A 26 7.46 -12.49 26.59
C ALA A 26 6.20 -11.70 27.02
N ALA A 27 5.95 -11.60 28.33
CA ALA A 27 4.72 -10.98 28.86
C ALA A 27 4.81 -9.45 28.94
N THR A 28 6.01 -8.88 29.14
CA THR A 28 6.25 -7.44 29.17
C THR A 28 6.18 -6.84 27.76
N ARG A 29 6.85 -7.46 26.76
CA ARG A 29 6.81 -7.01 25.36
C ARG A 29 5.38 -6.90 24.80
N LYS A 30 4.51 -7.87 25.11
CA LYS A 30 3.11 -7.85 24.65
C LYS A 30 2.32 -6.71 25.31
N LYS A 31 2.54 -6.45 26.60
CA LYS A 31 1.88 -5.35 27.33
C LYS A 31 2.36 -3.99 26.84
N ASP A 32 3.65 -3.86 26.51
CA ASP A 32 4.24 -2.62 26.01
C ASP A 32 3.74 -2.31 24.58
N ILE A 33 3.68 -3.31 23.69
CA ILE A 33 3.09 -3.18 22.34
C ILE A 33 1.62 -2.78 22.41
N LEU A 34 0.85 -3.41 23.30
CA LEU A 34 -0.57 -3.07 23.48
C LEU A 34 -0.75 -1.65 24.03
N ARG A 35 0.12 -1.18 24.93
CA ARG A 35 0.06 0.20 25.43
C ARG A 35 0.43 1.22 24.37
N ILE A 36 1.39 0.94 23.50
CA ILE A 36 1.75 1.81 22.38
C ILE A 36 0.62 1.88 21.35
N GLN A 37 0.00 0.73 21.02
CA GLN A 37 -1.16 0.68 20.13
C GLN A 37 -2.36 1.43 20.71
N GLN A 38 -2.63 1.30 22.02
CA GLN A 38 -3.71 2.03 22.69
C GLN A 38 -3.45 3.55 22.72
N ALA A 39 -2.19 3.98 22.93
CA ALA A 39 -1.81 5.39 22.93
C ALA A 39 -1.95 6.03 21.54
N ALA A 40 -1.55 5.33 20.48
CA ALA A 40 -1.75 5.77 19.10
C ALA A 40 -3.25 5.86 18.76
N TRP A 41 -4.04 4.86 19.15
CA TRP A 41 -5.48 4.88 18.91
C TRP A 41 -6.19 6.04 19.63
N ASN A 42 -5.74 6.39 20.84
CA ASN A 42 -6.25 7.55 21.58
C ASN A 42 -5.84 8.88 20.94
N PHE A 43 -4.68 8.97 20.28
CA PHE A 43 -4.28 10.16 19.52
C PHE A 43 -5.20 10.39 18.30
N PHE A 44 -5.56 9.32 17.58
CA PHE A 44 -6.48 9.41 16.43
C PHE A 44 -7.94 9.66 16.82
N ARG A 45 -8.33 9.42 18.08
CA ARG A 45 -9.69 9.65 18.59
C ARG A 45 -9.94 11.07 19.10
N GLN A 46 -8.94 11.96 19.15
CA GLN A 46 -9.09 13.33 19.64
C GLN A 46 -9.56 14.27 18.51
N PRO A 47 -10.83 14.72 18.46
CA PRO A 47 -11.34 15.57 17.38
C PRO A 47 -10.64 16.94 17.30
N LYS A 48 -10.00 17.38 18.39
CA LYS A 48 -9.31 18.66 18.48
C LYS A 48 -8.02 18.72 17.65
N THR A 49 -7.30 17.61 17.52
CA THR A 49 -6.03 17.54 16.76
C THR A 49 -6.28 17.48 15.25
N VAL A 50 -7.31 16.73 14.81
CA VAL A 50 -7.70 16.64 13.40
C VAL A 50 -8.20 18.00 12.88
N SER A 51 -8.96 18.75 13.69
CA SER A 51 -9.43 20.09 13.32
C SER A 51 -8.27 21.08 13.14
N PHE A 52 -7.20 20.98 13.94
CA PHE A 52 -6.05 21.87 13.85
C PHE A 52 -5.24 21.64 12.56
N VAL A 53 -4.95 20.38 12.22
CA VAL A 53 -4.19 20.02 11.01
C VAL A 53 -4.98 20.41 9.74
N VAL A 54 -6.29 20.16 9.71
CA VAL A 54 -7.14 20.55 8.57
C VAL A 54 -7.19 22.07 8.40
N LYS A 55 -7.29 22.83 9.50
CA LYS A 55 -7.32 24.30 9.46
C LYS A 55 -6.00 24.90 8.98
N VAL A 56 -4.86 24.40 9.44
CA VAL A 56 -3.54 24.88 8.99
C VAL A 56 -3.33 24.60 7.51
N SER A 57 -3.73 23.41 7.02
CA SER A 57 -3.61 23.07 5.59
C SER A 57 -4.47 23.95 4.68
N LEU A 58 -5.69 24.33 5.12
CA LEU A 58 -6.55 25.22 4.34
C LEU A 58 -5.98 26.65 4.22
N VAL A 59 -5.36 27.17 5.28
CA VAL A 59 -4.73 28.51 5.26
C VAL A 59 -3.53 28.53 4.32
N VAL A 60 -2.69 27.49 4.31
CA VAL A 60 -1.54 27.39 3.41
C VAL A 60 -1.99 27.28 1.94
N MET A 61 -3.02 26.48 1.65
CA MET A 61 -3.55 26.33 0.29
C MET A 61 -4.17 27.63 -0.24
N LEU A 62 -4.95 28.35 0.58
CA LEU A 62 -5.52 29.65 0.22
C LEU A 62 -4.44 30.72 0.03
N GLY A 63 -3.40 30.71 0.87
CA GLY A 63 -2.27 31.65 0.74
C GLY A 63 -1.49 31.48 -0.57
N LEU A 64 -1.27 30.24 -1.00
CA LEU A 64 -0.60 29.94 -2.27
C LEU A 64 -1.47 30.26 -3.50
N PHE A 65 -2.79 30.26 -3.37
CA PHE A 65 -3.71 30.62 -4.45
C PHE A 65 -3.80 32.14 -4.67
N PHE A 66 -3.64 32.95 -3.62
CA PHE A 66 -3.71 34.42 -3.72
C PHE A 66 -2.42 35.11 -4.20
N LEU A 67 -1.26 34.43 -4.15
CA LEU A 67 0.02 34.97 -4.65
C LEU A 67 0.29 34.62 -6.14
N GLY A 68 -0.59 33.84 -6.79
CA GLY A 68 -0.40 33.33 -8.15
C GLY A 68 -1.06 34.10 -9.30
N THR A 69 -1.77 35.20 -9.05
CA THR A 69 -2.60 35.87 -10.08
C THR A 69 -2.16 37.28 -10.50
N LEU A 70 -0.87 37.59 -10.42
CA LEU A 70 -0.32 38.83 -10.99
C LEU A 70 0.91 38.53 -11.85
N GLY A 71 0.67 38.24 -13.14
CA GLY A 71 1.72 38.32 -14.15
C GLY A 71 1.61 37.31 -15.29
N ALA A 72 0.78 37.61 -16.30
CA ALA A 72 1.05 37.27 -17.71
C ALA A 72 -0.01 37.90 -18.62
N SER A 73 0.22 39.14 -19.05
CA SER A 73 -0.40 39.68 -20.27
C SER A 73 0.41 39.20 -21.47
N VAL A 74 -0.19 38.41 -22.35
CA VAL A 74 0.31 38.22 -23.73
C VAL A 74 -0.81 38.50 -24.72
N LYS A 75 -0.51 39.42 -25.64
CA LYS A 75 -1.39 39.92 -26.70
C LYS A 75 -1.71 38.82 -27.71
N GLY A 76 -2.91 38.93 -28.28
CA GLY A 76 -3.47 37.96 -29.21
C GLY A 76 -2.78 37.88 -30.58
N ALA A 77 -3.20 36.87 -31.33
CA ALA A 77 -3.13 36.85 -32.78
C ALA A 77 -4.39 36.15 -33.29
N HIS A 78 -5.22 36.91 -33.99
CA HIS A 78 -6.30 36.40 -34.82
C HIS A 78 -5.71 35.70 -36.05
N ALA A 79 -6.21 34.53 -36.39
CA ALA A 79 -6.20 34.03 -37.77
C ALA A 79 -7.44 33.17 -37.97
N GLN A 80 -8.42 33.75 -38.66
CA GLN A 80 -9.57 33.05 -39.20
C GLN A 80 -9.19 32.50 -40.57
N SER A 81 -9.39 31.20 -40.80
CA SER A 81 -9.69 30.70 -42.13
C SER A 81 -10.86 29.72 -42.04
N GLN A 82 -11.96 30.13 -42.65
CA GLN A 82 -13.12 29.31 -42.96
C GLN A 82 -13.00 28.96 -44.44
N VAL A 83 -12.90 27.67 -44.75
CA VAL A 83 -13.37 27.12 -46.03
C VAL A 83 -14.04 25.80 -45.70
N GLY A 84 -15.36 25.79 -45.83
CA GLY A 84 -16.17 24.60 -45.63
C GLY A 84 -16.18 23.69 -46.85
N TYR A 85 -16.44 22.41 -46.59
CA TYR A 85 -17.24 21.60 -47.50
C TYR A 85 -18.28 20.83 -46.69
N HIS A 86 -19.54 20.99 -47.08
CA HIS A 86 -20.70 20.30 -46.57
C HIS A 86 -20.62 18.79 -46.86
N ALA A 87 -20.92 17.98 -45.84
CA ALA A 87 -21.84 16.84 -45.96
C ALA A 87 -22.23 16.35 -44.56
N SER A 88 -23.36 16.85 -44.05
CA SER A 88 -24.07 16.21 -42.94
C SER A 88 -24.87 15.03 -43.51
N VAL A 89 -24.47 13.81 -43.16
CA VAL A 89 -25.38 12.65 -43.14
C VAL A 89 -25.21 11.90 -41.81
N ASN A 90 -26.16 12.19 -40.92
CA ASN A 90 -26.67 11.38 -39.81
C ASN A 90 -25.91 10.08 -39.47
N HIS A 91 -25.09 10.12 -38.43
CA HIS A 91 -25.05 9.03 -37.45
C HIS A 91 -25.06 9.61 -36.02
N ALA A 92 -26.11 10.39 -35.73
CA ALA A 92 -26.69 10.44 -34.40
C ALA A 92 -27.32 9.08 -34.07
N LEU A 93 -26.50 8.04 -33.92
CA LEU A 93 -26.84 6.77 -33.26
C LEU A 93 -25.58 5.91 -33.02
N ALA A 94 -24.65 6.41 -32.22
CA ALA A 94 -23.68 5.55 -31.52
C ALA A 94 -23.45 6.01 -30.08
N SER A 95 -24.48 6.59 -29.45
CA SER A 95 -24.64 6.51 -27.99
C SER A 95 -25.34 5.18 -27.68
N LYS A 96 -24.67 4.07 -28.00
CA LYS A 96 -25.08 2.72 -27.58
C LYS A 96 -24.24 2.40 -26.35
N ASN A 97 -24.87 2.38 -25.18
CA ASN A 97 -24.43 1.71 -23.95
C ASN A 97 -23.14 0.88 -24.11
N THR A 98 -21.98 1.52 -24.08
CA THR A 98 -20.77 0.84 -23.64
C THR A 98 -20.83 0.91 -22.13
N PRO A 99 -20.85 -0.23 -21.41
CA PRO A 99 -20.54 -0.19 -19.99
C PRO A 99 -19.24 0.59 -19.89
N ASN A 100 -19.25 1.69 -19.14
CA ASN A 100 -18.04 2.47 -18.89
C ASN A 100 -17.08 1.55 -18.12
N MET A 101 -16.26 0.79 -18.85
CA MET A 101 -15.33 -0.16 -18.26
C MET A 101 -14.30 0.63 -17.46
N PRO A 102 -13.93 0.14 -16.27
CA PRO A 102 -12.93 0.84 -15.48
C PRO A 102 -11.61 0.96 -16.27
N PRO A 103 -10.90 2.10 -16.18
CA PRO A 103 -9.65 2.29 -16.90
C PRO A 103 -8.63 1.21 -16.58
N THR A 104 -7.84 0.80 -17.57
CA THR A 104 -6.77 -0.20 -17.43
C THR A 104 -5.41 0.38 -17.81
N GLY A 105 -4.34 -0.26 -17.35
CA GLY A 105 -2.96 0.08 -17.69
C GLY A 105 -2.53 -0.52 -19.03
N ALA A 106 -1.64 0.17 -19.74
CA ALA A 106 -1.10 -0.27 -21.03
C ALA A 106 0.05 -1.29 -20.92
N TYR A 107 0.82 -1.24 -19.83
CA TYR A 107 1.96 -2.13 -19.56
C TYR A 107 2.25 -2.16 -18.05
N ASN A 108 3.02 -3.16 -17.61
CA ASN A 108 3.49 -3.27 -16.23
C ASN A 108 4.64 -2.29 -15.97
N TRP A 109 4.38 -1.30 -15.12
CA TRP A 109 5.35 -0.26 -14.80
C TRP A 109 6.02 -0.47 -13.43
N PHE A 110 5.61 -1.50 -12.68
CA PHE A 110 6.20 -1.80 -11.39
C PHE A 110 7.58 -2.45 -11.58
N PRO A 111 8.54 -2.24 -10.67
CA PRO A 111 9.84 -2.87 -10.77
C PRO A 111 9.80 -4.34 -10.33
N TYR A 112 10.44 -5.23 -11.09
CA TYR A 112 10.79 -6.56 -10.59
C TYR A 112 11.84 -6.43 -9.45
N PRO A 113 11.75 -7.19 -8.35
CA PRO A 113 10.84 -8.32 -8.09
C PRO A 113 9.69 -8.01 -7.10
N TRP A 114 9.27 -6.75 -6.96
CA TRP A 114 8.28 -6.36 -5.96
C TRP A 114 6.95 -7.10 -6.12
N CYS A 115 6.22 -7.28 -5.01
CA CYS A 115 4.93 -7.99 -5.03
C CYS A 115 3.92 -7.33 -5.98
N THR A 116 3.98 -6.01 -6.09
CA THR A 116 3.21 -5.21 -7.05
C THR A 116 3.49 -5.57 -8.50
N TRP A 117 4.75 -5.87 -8.85
CA TRP A 117 5.11 -6.29 -10.20
C TRP A 117 4.51 -7.64 -10.54
N TRP A 118 4.61 -8.63 -9.66
CA TRP A 118 4.03 -9.94 -9.93
C TRP A 118 2.51 -9.87 -9.96
N ALA A 119 1.89 -9.14 -9.03
CA ALA A 119 0.44 -8.95 -9.02
C ALA A 119 -0.06 -8.38 -10.35
N ASP A 120 0.56 -7.31 -10.84
CA ASP A 120 0.19 -6.69 -12.12
C ASP A 120 0.48 -7.62 -13.32
N GLN A 121 1.64 -8.28 -13.33
CA GLN A 121 2.03 -9.20 -14.40
C GLN A 121 1.10 -10.41 -14.50
N ARG A 122 0.80 -11.04 -13.36
CA ARG A 122 -0.04 -12.24 -13.28
C ARG A 122 -1.50 -11.89 -13.54
N TYR A 123 -1.97 -10.72 -13.07
CA TYR A 123 -3.30 -10.22 -13.41
C TYR A 123 -3.45 -10.02 -14.92
N HIS A 124 -2.44 -9.46 -15.59
CA HIS A 124 -2.44 -9.35 -17.05
C HIS A 124 -2.44 -10.72 -17.75
N GLN A 125 -1.71 -11.72 -17.26
CA GLN A 125 -1.74 -13.06 -17.84
C GLN A 125 -3.13 -13.70 -17.80
N ILE A 126 -3.94 -13.39 -16.78
CA ILE A 126 -5.28 -13.96 -16.60
C ILE A 126 -6.35 -13.14 -17.34
N HIS A 127 -6.26 -11.80 -17.28
CA HIS A 127 -7.33 -10.89 -17.71
C HIS A 127 -6.99 -10.05 -18.94
N GLY A 128 -5.73 -10.09 -19.41
CA GLY A 128 -5.26 -9.31 -20.55
C GLY A 128 -5.04 -7.82 -20.27
N VAL A 129 -5.13 -7.37 -19.01
CA VAL A 129 -5.06 -5.94 -18.64
C VAL A 129 -4.14 -5.71 -17.43
N TYR A 130 -3.53 -4.53 -17.35
CA TYR A 130 -2.73 -4.08 -16.21
C TYR A 130 -3.53 -3.12 -15.30
N VAL A 131 -3.07 -2.91 -14.07
CA VAL A 131 -3.65 -1.89 -13.19
C VAL A 131 -3.34 -0.48 -13.71
N PRO A 132 -4.26 0.50 -13.57
CA PRO A 132 -4.10 1.82 -14.17
C PRO A 132 -3.32 2.84 -13.33
N TRP A 133 -3.14 2.62 -12.02
CA TRP A 133 -2.51 3.60 -11.13
C TRP A 133 -0.98 3.57 -11.21
N ARG A 134 -0.35 4.76 -11.22
CA ARG A 134 1.12 4.95 -11.29
C ARG A 134 1.78 5.67 -10.14
N THR A 135 0.98 6.37 -9.34
CA THR A 135 1.40 7.09 -8.15
C THR A 135 0.66 6.53 -6.94
N ASN A 136 1.21 6.68 -5.74
CA ASN A 136 0.61 6.16 -4.51
C ASN A 136 0.27 4.67 -4.65
N SER A 137 1.30 3.88 -4.97
CA SER A 137 1.17 2.53 -5.50
C SER A 137 1.90 1.48 -4.67
N ASN A 138 2.29 1.82 -3.43
CA ASN A 138 2.69 0.79 -2.47
C ASN A 138 1.53 -0.18 -2.29
N ALA A 139 1.82 -1.44 -1.97
CA ALA A 139 0.81 -2.49 -1.93
C ALA A 139 -0.40 -2.11 -1.06
N TRP A 140 -0.20 -1.58 0.14
CA TRP A 140 -1.31 -1.16 1.02
C TRP A 140 -2.27 -0.11 0.42
N GLN A 141 -1.83 0.65 -0.60
CA GLN A 141 -2.62 1.70 -1.23
C GLN A 141 -3.56 1.16 -2.32
N TRP A 142 -3.35 -0.06 -2.81
CA TRP A 142 -4.03 -0.56 -4.03
C TRP A 142 -5.54 -0.66 -3.87
N THR A 143 -6.06 -1.01 -2.69
CA THR A 143 -7.51 -1.02 -2.45
C THR A 143 -8.11 0.37 -2.65
N ALA A 144 -7.47 1.41 -2.11
CA ALA A 144 -7.91 2.79 -2.30
C ALA A 144 -7.78 3.23 -3.78
N ARG A 145 -6.72 2.81 -4.48
CA ARG A 145 -6.54 3.10 -5.90
C ARG A 145 -7.57 2.39 -6.77
N ALA A 146 -7.90 1.13 -6.48
CA ALA A 146 -8.95 0.39 -7.16
C ALA A 146 -10.28 1.16 -7.12
N TYR A 147 -10.70 1.62 -5.92
CA TYR A 147 -11.88 2.47 -5.80
C TYR A 147 -11.78 3.79 -6.61
N GLN A 148 -10.64 4.48 -6.55
CA GLN A 148 -10.44 5.74 -7.28
C GLN A 148 -10.53 5.57 -8.81
N PHE A 149 -10.11 4.42 -9.33
CA PHE A 149 -10.20 4.08 -10.75
C PHE A 149 -11.49 3.32 -11.10
N GLY A 150 -12.45 3.20 -10.19
CA GLY A 150 -13.72 2.52 -10.45
C GLY A 150 -13.61 1.00 -10.61
N TRP A 151 -12.50 0.39 -10.19
CA TRP A 151 -12.36 -1.06 -10.11
C TRP A 151 -13.17 -1.60 -8.94
N GLN A 152 -13.69 -2.82 -9.10
CA GLN A 152 -14.44 -3.49 -8.05
C GLN A 152 -13.49 -4.02 -6.97
N VAL A 153 -13.84 -3.79 -5.72
CA VAL A 153 -13.20 -4.39 -4.54
C VAL A 153 -14.27 -5.15 -3.78
N SER A 154 -13.98 -6.39 -3.41
CA SER A 154 -14.94 -7.31 -2.79
C SER A 154 -14.29 -7.99 -1.59
N SER A 155 -15.02 -8.13 -0.49
CA SER A 155 -14.59 -8.95 0.64
C SER A 155 -14.73 -10.46 0.40
N ARG A 156 -15.25 -10.85 -0.77
CA ARG A 156 -15.34 -12.25 -1.22
C ARG A 156 -14.30 -12.47 -2.30
N ALA A 157 -13.31 -13.31 -2.00
CA ALA A 157 -12.27 -13.67 -2.94
C ALA A 157 -12.82 -14.47 -4.13
N SER A 158 -12.22 -14.27 -5.30
CA SER A 158 -12.47 -15.02 -6.52
C SER A 158 -11.15 -15.35 -7.20
N TYR A 159 -11.14 -16.41 -8.02
CA TYR A 159 -9.97 -16.74 -8.84
C TYR A 159 -9.56 -15.55 -9.72
N GLY A 160 -8.26 -15.28 -9.78
CA GLY A 160 -7.69 -14.18 -10.57
C GLY A 160 -7.87 -12.80 -9.95
N ALA A 161 -8.52 -12.66 -8.79
CA ALA A 161 -8.54 -11.40 -8.06
C ALA A 161 -7.15 -11.07 -7.50
N ILE A 162 -6.85 -9.79 -7.35
CA ILE A 162 -5.68 -9.34 -6.59
C ILE A 162 -6.09 -9.27 -5.12
N ILE A 163 -5.43 -10.06 -4.27
CA ILE A 163 -5.56 -9.94 -2.81
C ILE A 163 -4.63 -8.82 -2.33
N ASN A 164 -5.15 -7.97 -1.45
CA ASN A 164 -4.42 -6.89 -0.80
C ASN A 164 -4.31 -7.13 0.70
N LEU A 165 -3.10 -7.09 1.23
CA LEU A 165 -2.80 -7.12 2.65
C LEU A 165 -2.34 -5.75 3.12
N GLN A 166 -3.05 -5.22 4.11
CA GLN A 166 -2.65 -4.00 4.81
C GLN A 166 -1.37 -4.23 5.64
N PRO A 167 -0.68 -3.17 6.07
CA PRO A 167 0.56 -3.29 6.82
C PRO A 167 0.38 -4.15 8.08
N TRP A 168 1.32 -5.06 8.32
CA TRP A 168 1.36 -5.95 9.49
C TRP A 168 0.25 -7.01 9.55
N VAL A 169 -0.48 -7.22 8.45
CA VAL A 169 -1.52 -8.25 8.34
C VAL A 169 -0.95 -9.53 7.75
N GLN A 170 -1.17 -10.65 8.44
CA GLN A 170 -0.83 -12.01 7.97
C GLN A 170 0.62 -12.18 7.45
N GLY A 171 1.56 -11.42 8.05
CA GLY A 171 2.98 -11.47 7.68
C GLY A 171 3.44 -10.38 6.71
N ALA A 172 2.53 -9.51 6.22
CA ALA A 172 2.90 -8.35 5.43
C ALA A 172 3.70 -7.33 6.26
N TYR A 173 4.67 -6.66 5.62
CA TYR A 173 5.47 -5.60 6.23
C TYR A 173 4.81 -4.22 6.09
N GLY A 174 5.52 -3.15 6.48
CA GLY A 174 5.02 -1.78 6.50
C GLY A 174 4.48 -1.24 5.17
N LEU A 175 4.90 -1.79 4.03
CA LEU A 175 4.40 -1.40 2.71
C LEU A 175 3.13 -2.16 2.28
N GLY A 176 2.59 -3.02 3.15
CA GLY A 176 1.55 -3.98 2.80
C GLY A 176 2.08 -5.07 1.88
N HIS A 177 1.18 -5.87 1.31
CA HIS A 177 1.53 -6.88 0.32
C HIS A 177 0.38 -7.11 -0.65
N VAL A 178 0.67 -7.50 -1.88
CA VAL A 178 -0.34 -7.90 -2.87
C VAL A 178 0.07 -9.20 -3.54
N GLY A 179 -0.92 -9.98 -3.95
CA GLY A 179 -0.74 -11.21 -4.73
C GLY A 179 -1.96 -11.50 -5.58
N VAL A 180 -1.91 -12.55 -6.40
CA VAL A 180 -3.06 -12.97 -7.22
C VAL A 180 -3.63 -14.27 -6.67
N VAL A 181 -4.94 -14.33 -6.49
CA VAL A 181 -5.66 -15.50 -6.00
C VAL A 181 -5.66 -16.59 -7.07
N GLU A 182 -4.98 -17.69 -6.78
CA GLU A 182 -4.88 -18.87 -7.66
C GLU A 182 -5.91 -19.95 -7.29
N ARG A 183 -6.38 -19.94 -6.04
CA ARG A 183 -7.42 -20.85 -5.54
C ARG A 183 -8.18 -20.22 -4.38
N VAL A 184 -9.50 -20.45 -4.34
CA VAL A 184 -10.37 -20.14 -3.20
C VAL A 184 -10.80 -21.46 -2.57
N TYR A 185 -10.69 -21.58 -1.25
CA TYR A 185 -11.10 -22.77 -0.48
C TYR A 185 -12.52 -22.60 0.09
N SER A 186 -13.10 -23.69 0.57
CA SER A 186 -14.47 -23.71 1.10
C SER A 186 -14.67 -22.84 2.34
N ASP A 187 -13.62 -22.61 3.13
CA ASP A 187 -13.60 -21.72 4.29
C ASP A 187 -13.41 -20.23 3.93
N GLY A 188 -13.31 -19.93 2.63
CA GLY A 188 -13.07 -18.58 2.12
C GLY A 188 -11.60 -18.14 2.15
N SER A 189 -10.69 -18.95 2.68
CA SER A 189 -9.25 -18.72 2.55
C SER A 189 -8.81 -18.88 1.09
N VAL A 190 -7.64 -18.34 0.76
CA VAL A 190 -7.09 -18.35 -0.58
C VAL A 190 -5.65 -18.82 -0.62
N LEU A 191 -5.28 -19.49 -1.70
CA LEU A 191 -3.88 -19.62 -2.10
C LEU A 191 -3.58 -18.50 -3.09
N ALA A 192 -2.60 -17.65 -2.78
CA ALA A 192 -2.21 -16.54 -3.65
C ALA A 192 -0.76 -16.64 -4.12
N SER A 193 -0.52 -16.39 -5.40
CA SER A 193 0.82 -16.30 -5.98
C SER A 193 1.39 -14.88 -5.80
N ASN A 194 2.67 -14.79 -5.42
CA ASN A 194 3.33 -13.51 -5.17
C ASN A 194 4.86 -13.64 -5.18
N THR A 195 5.54 -12.55 -5.53
CA THR A 195 7.00 -12.38 -5.34
C THR A 195 7.27 -11.50 -4.11
N SER A 196 8.55 -11.35 -3.74
CA SER A 196 8.95 -10.58 -2.55
C SER A 196 8.33 -11.09 -1.25
N TRP A 197 8.18 -12.41 -1.12
CA TRP A 197 7.71 -13.06 0.10
C TRP A 197 8.67 -14.15 0.55
N GLY A 198 8.92 -14.21 1.86
CA GLY A 198 9.96 -15.07 2.42
C GLY A 198 11.37 -14.56 2.13
N SER A 199 12.33 -15.48 2.05
CA SER A 199 13.76 -15.16 1.95
C SER A 199 14.25 -14.85 0.54
N ASN A 200 13.56 -15.34 -0.50
CA ASN A 200 13.96 -15.14 -1.89
C ASN A 200 12.99 -14.19 -2.59
N PRO A 201 13.35 -12.91 -2.78
CA PRO A 201 12.42 -11.93 -3.34
C PRO A 201 12.09 -12.18 -4.82
N TYR A 202 12.97 -12.89 -5.54
CA TYR A 202 12.88 -13.14 -6.99
C TYR A 202 11.94 -14.30 -7.35
N GLN A 203 11.61 -15.14 -6.39
CA GLN A 203 10.81 -16.34 -6.61
C GLN A 203 9.32 -16.04 -6.49
N VAL A 204 8.54 -16.61 -7.41
CA VAL A 204 7.08 -16.71 -7.22
C VAL A 204 6.82 -17.78 -6.18
N THR A 205 6.18 -17.37 -5.09
CA THR A 205 5.75 -18.23 -4.00
C THR A 205 4.22 -18.30 -3.94
N TYR A 206 3.70 -19.36 -3.34
CA TYR A 206 2.27 -19.56 -3.15
C TYR A 206 1.99 -19.60 -1.65
N VAL A 207 1.15 -18.67 -1.19
CA VAL A 207 0.94 -18.43 0.25
C VAL A 207 -0.55 -18.51 0.55
N HIS A 208 -0.88 -19.16 1.66
CA HIS A 208 -2.25 -19.19 2.17
C HIS A 208 -2.57 -17.91 2.94
N PHE A 209 -3.69 -17.28 2.60
CA PHE A 209 -4.23 -16.12 3.30
C PHE A 209 -5.70 -16.35 3.68
N TYR A 210 -6.10 -15.76 4.79
CA TYR A 210 -7.44 -15.86 5.34
C TYR A 210 -8.20 -14.55 5.15
N PRO A 211 -9.53 -14.59 4.97
CA PRO A 211 -10.34 -13.38 5.03
C PRO A 211 -10.25 -12.76 6.43
N GLY A 212 -10.32 -11.43 6.52
CA GLY A 212 -10.28 -10.74 7.81
C GLY A 212 -9.96 -9.26 7.70
N SER A 213 -9.84 -8.59 8.85
CA SER A 213 -9.50 -7.17 8.90
C SER A 213 -8.18 -6.90 8.20
N GLY A 214 -8.17 -5.94 7.29
CA GLY A 214 -7.00 -5.56 6.51
C GLY A 214 -6.64 -6.53 5.38
N VAL A 215 -7.57 -7.40 4.99
CA VAL A 215 -7.53 -8.17 3.74
C VAL A 215 -8.70 -7.76 2.86
N THR A 216 -8.41 -7.39 1.62
CA THR A 216 -9.42 -7.02 0.61
C THR A 216 -9.08 -7.61 -0.74
#